data_AF-A0A7X7FB00-F1
#
_entry.id   AF-A0A7X7FB00-F1
#
_cell.length_a   1.000
_cell.length_b   1.000
_cell.length_c   1.000
_cell.angle_alpha   90.00
_cell.angle_beta   90.00
_cell.angle_gamma   90.00
#
_symmetry.space_group_name_H-M   'P 1'
#
loop_
_entity.id
_entity.type
_entity.pdbx_description
1 polymer ?
#
loop_
_entity_poly.entity_id
_entity_poly.type
_entity_poly.pdbx_seq_one_letter_code
_entity_poly.pdbx_strand_id
1 'polypeptide(L)'
;MSFRSSLMKAADALVGPLLCKALSRAQTRTEHRRLQDVPGPVLVIRPGGIGDAAMLLPMLAALEAAIPGRRIDVLCESRNAGIFRLARPGGRVVAYDAAPVAALRMLFRGGYGAVIDTEQFHNASGVMAALTRAPLRIGFKINTNRRGLYTHLVSYDLDGPEDVQFGRLLSAACGIVATLPPRAGILAAAALPTVPAGLLPARPFLLVHAGGSIPCKRCPAPALGAACRAVAEERGLALVVIGAAADCAAAAELAVLLGPGAVNLCGRLNLSETAAACRAAAALVGPDSGIAHLAVAVGTPAVVVFGPSDPAKWGPPAGCGTAVAQPLPCSPCSIFGYTKPCRSFACINEIGPDQIAKAIRSVKFEI
;
A
#
# COMPACT_ATOMS: atom_id res chain seq x y z
N MET A 1 5.57 15.29 3.03
CA MET A 1 4.10 15.23 3.27
C MET A 1 3.51 16.55 2.79
N SER A 2 2.37 16.54 2.09
CA SER A 2 1.69 17.78 1.65
C SER A 2 1.07 18.50 2.85
N PHE A 3 1.13 19.84 2.88
CA PHE A 3 0.56 20.71 3.93
C PHE A 3 -0.91 20.38 4.25
N ARG A 4 -1.70 20.02 3.24
CA ARG A 4 -3.10 19.58 3.41
C ARG A 4 -3.26 18.32 4.26
N SER A 5 -2.33 17.36 4.14
CA SER A 5 -2.36 16.12 4.93
C SER A 5 -2.09 16.40 6.41
N SER A 6 -1.19 17.33 6.73
CA SER A 6 -0.89 17.73 8.11
C SER A 6 -2.07 18.45 8.76
N LEU A 7 -2.74 19.33 8.03
CA LEU A 7 -3.93 20.04 8.51
C LEU A 7 -5.08 19.07 8.79
N MET A 8 -5.34 18.11 7.89
CA MET A 8 -6.39 17.10 8.08
C MET A 8 -6.11 16.19 9.29
N LYS A 9 -4.85 15.80 9.50
CA LYS A 9 -4.46 15.01 10.68
C LYS A 9 -4.63 15.80 11.98
N ALA A 10 -4.27 17.07 11.99
CA ALA A 10 -4.48 17.95 13.15
C ALA A 10 -5.97 18.13 13.45
N ALA A 11 -6.79 18.35 12.42
CA ALA A 11 -8.24 18.44 12.55
C ALA A 11 -8.86 17.12 13.06
N ASP A 12 -8.40 15.97 12.56
CA ASP A 12 -8.83 14.64 13.01
C ASP A 12 -8.48 14.36 14.48
N ALA A 13 -7.31 14.83 14.92
CA ALA A 13 -6.88 14.71 16.30
C ALA A 13 -7.70 15.60 17.25
N LEU A 14 -8.07 16.81 16.81
CA LEU A 14 -8.77 17.80 17.64
C LEU A 14 -10.30 17.56 17.69
N VAL A 15 -10.92 17.37 16.52
CA VAL A 15 -12.38 17.31 16.37
C VAL A 15 -12.89 15.87 16.28
N GLY A 16 -12.07 14.95 15.76
CA GLY A 16 -12.44 13.55 15.55
C GLY A 16 -12.96 12.84 16.81
N PRO A 17 -12.29 12.93 17.98
CA PRO A 17 -12.77 12.27 19.20
C PRO A 17 -14.17 12.75 19.63
N LEU A 18 -14.46 14.04 19.48
CA LEU A 18 -15.76 14.63 19.83
C LEU A 18 -16.87 14.10 18.90
N LEU A 19 -16.60 14.07 17.59
CA LEU A 19 -17.53 13.52 16.60
C LEU A 19 -17.78 12.03 16.83
N CYS A 20 -16.73 11.24 17.11
CA CYS A 20 -16.87 9.83 17.42
C CYS A 20 -17.76 9.61 18.65
N LYS A 21 -17.56 10.39 19.71
CA LYS A 21 -18.37 10.30 20.94
C LYS A 21 -19.84 10.68 20.69
N ALA A 22 -20.09 11.75 19.94
CA ALA A 22 -21.44 12.19 19.60
C ALA A 22 -22.18 11.14 18.77
N LEU A 23 -21.55 10.62 17.71
CA LEU A 23 -22.15 9.64 16.82
C LEU A 23 -22.34 8.28 17.48
N SER A 24 -21.44 7.86 18.38
CA SER A 24 -21.54 6.58 19.10
C SER A 24 -22.82 6.47 19.93
N ARG A 25 -23.30 7.58 20.52
CA ARG A 25 -24.55 7.61 21.30
C ARG A 25 -25.79 7.38 20.45
N ALA A 26 -25.71 7.66 19.15
CA ALA A 26 -26.81 7.47 18.21
C ALA A 26 -26.76 6.09 17.52
N GLN A 27 -25.77 5.24 17.83
CA GLN A 27 -25.63 3.93 17.20
C GLN A 27 -26.28 2.83 18.05
N THR A 28 -27.11 2.01 17.42
CA THR A 28 -27.57 0.74 17.97
C THR A 28 -26.55 -0.36 17.65
N ARG A 29 -26.00 -1.01 18.68
CA ARG A 29 -25.14 -2.20 18.49
C ARG A 29 -26.02 -3.41 18.19
N THR A 30 -25.86 -3.96 16.99
CA THR A 30 -26.41 -5.28 16.64
C THR A 30 -25.24 -6.21 16.34
N GLU A 31 -24.73 -6.85 17.38
CA GLU A 31 -23.45 -7.60 17.39
C GLU A 31 -23.52 -8.97 16.70
N HIS A 32 -24.60 -9.27 15.95
CA HIS A 32 -24.84 -10.61 15.40
C HIS A 32 -25.07 -10.65 13.89
N ARG A 33 -25.14 -9.51 13.21
CA ARG A 33 -25.35 -9.48 11.77
C ARG A 33 -24.07 -9.84 11.03
N ARG A 34 -24.18 -10.74 10.07
CA ARG A 34 -23.09 -11.10 9.16
C ARG A 34 -23.33 -10.49 7.80
N LEU A 35 -22.30 -10.57 6.96
CA LEU A 35 -22.35 -10.05 5.61
C LEU A 35 -23.47 -10.69 4.77
N GLN A 36 -23.82 -11.96 5.07
CA GLN A 36 -24.88 -12.69 4.39
C GLN A 36 -26.29 -12.22 4.82
N ASP A 37 -26.42 -11.67 6.02
CA ASP A 37 -27.71 -11.27 6.61
C ASP A 37 -28.15 -9.85 6.21
N VAL A 38 -27.25 -9.07 5.61
CA VAL A 38 -27.50 -7.67 5.27
C VAL A 38 -27.57 -7.47 3.76
N PRO A 39 -28.72 -7.02 3.22
CA PRO A 39 -28.85 -6.77 1.79
C PRO A 39 -28.08 -5.51 1.38
N GLY A 40 -27.78 -5.41 0.09
CA GLY A 40 -27.24 -4.20 -0.52
C GLY A 40 -25.72 -4.16 -0.68
N PRO A 41 -25.20 -3.04 -1.19
CA PRO A 41 -23.79 -2.84 -1.50
C PRO A 41 -22.88 -2.88 -0.27
N VAL A 42 -21.59 -3.12 -0.49
CA VAL A 42 -20.55 -3.04 0.53
C VAL A 42 -19.64 -1.85 0.26
N LEU A 43 -19.32 -1.09 1.30
CA LEU A 43 -18.31 -0.04 1.24
C LEU A 43 -17.03 -0.51 1.94
N VAL A 44 -15.90 -0.39 1.26
CA VAL A 44 -14.58 -0.56 1.87
C VAL A 44 -13.93 0.82 2.01
N ILE A 45 -13.51 1.19 3.23
CA ILE A 45 -12.84 2.46 3.51
C ILE A 45 -11.36 2.18 3.71
N ARG A 46 -10.50 2.73 2.83
CA ARG A 46 -9.03 2.67 2.94
C ARG A 46 -8.37 4.00 2.59
N PRO A 47 -8.23 4.92 3.56
CA PRO A 47 -7.25 6.00 3.45
C PRO A 47 -5.82 5.45 3.48
N GLY A 48 -4.81 6.27 3.19
CA GLY A 48 -3.41 5.88 3.38
C GLY A 48 -2.59 5.70 2.10
N GLY A 49 -1.50 4.95 2.21
CA GLY A 49 -0.49 4.84 1.16
C GLY A 49 -0.89 3.91 0.01
N ILE A 50 -0.09 3.95 -1.05
CA ILE A 50 -0.15 2.99 -2.16
C ILE A 50 0.12 1.57 -1.65
N GLY A 51 1.08 1.42 -0.72
CA GLY A 51 1.44 0.10 -0.16
C GLY A 51 0.28 -0.55 0.58
N ASP A 52 -0.40 0.21 1.44
CA ASP A 52 -1.57 -0.29 2.15
C ASP A 52 -2.71 -0.71 1.21
N ALA A 53 -2.95 0.05 0.14
CA ALA A 53 -3.96 -0.28 -0.85
C ALA A 53 -3.60 -1.57 -1.61
N ALA A 54 -2.32 -1.77 -1.96
CA ALA A 54 -1.85 -2.99 -2.60
C ALA A 54 -1.97 -4.21 -1.67
N MET A 55 -1.67 -4.05 -0.38
CA MET A 55 -1.84 -5.11 0.63
C MET A 55 -3.31 -5.43 0.94
N LEU A 56 -4.24 -4.53 0.64
CA LEU A 56 -5.67 -4.74 0.81
C LEU A 56 -6.30 -5.56 -0.34
N LEU A 57 -5.65 -5.67 -1.50
CA LEU A 57 -6.20 -6.34 -2.68
C LEU A 57 -6.64 -7.80 -2.42
N PRO A 58 -5.90 -8.63 -1.68
CA PRO A 58 -6.37 -9.98 -1.33
C PRO A 58 -7.71 -10.00 -0.61
N MET A 59 -7.92 -9.07 0.33
CA MET A 59 -9.19 -8.95 1.04
C MET A 59 -10.32 -8.53 0.09
N LEU A 60 -10.04 -7.64 -0.87
CA LEU A 60 -11.03 -7.23 -1.87
C LEU A 60 -11.42 -8.39 -2.80
N ALA A 61 -10.46 -9.16 -3.29
CA ALA A 61 -10.72 -10.33 -4.12
C ALA A 61 -11.51 -11.41 -3.35
N ALA A 62 -11.14 -11.68 -2.10
CA ALA A 62 -11.87 -12.61 -1.25
C ALA A 62 -13.28 -12.10 -0.91
N LEU A 63 -13.45 -10.78 -0.72
CA LEU A 63 -14.75 -10.17 -0.51
C LEU A 63 -15.64 -10.35 -1.73
N GLU A 64 -15.14 -10.08 -2.94
CA GLU A 64 -15.88 -10.28 -4.18
C GLU A 64 -16.36 -11.73 -4.35
N ALA A 65 -15.49 -12.70 -4.03
CA ALA A 65 -15.86 -14.12 -4.02
C ALA A 65 -16.92 -14.47 -2.95
N ALA A 66 -16.87 -13.81 -1.78
CA ALA A 66 -17.82 -14.04 -0.68
C ALA A 66 -19.20 -13.42 -0.92
N ILE A 67 -19.31 -12.41 -1.81
CA ILE A 67 -20.57 -11.74 -2.15
C ILE A 67 -20.74 -11.55 -3.66
N PRO A 68 -20.87 -12.64 -4.45
CA PRO A 68 -20.92 -12.56 -5.90
C PRO A 68 -22.03 -11.63 -6.41
N GLY A 69 -21.69 -10.75 -7.35
CA GLY A 69 -22.62 -9.81 -7.98
C GLY A 69 -23.06 -8.62 -7.10
N ARG A 70 -22.66 -8.56 -5.82
CA ARG A 70 -22.91 -7.39 -4.97
C ARG A 70 -21.90 -6.30 -5.27
N ARG A 71 -22.39 -5.06 -5.46
CA ARG A 71 -21.54 -3.89 -5.69
C ARG A 71 -20.60 -3.65 -4.50
N ILE A 72 -19.30 -3.53 -4.78
CA ILE A 72 -18.26 -3.15 -3.81
C ILE A 72 -17.74 -1.75 -4.18
N ASP A 73 -18.13 -0.75 -3.38
CA ASP A 73 -17.61 0.60 -3.50
C ASP A 73 -16.37 0.76 -2.60
N VAL A 74 -15.39 1.57 -3.01
CA VAL A 74 -14.18 1.88 -2.25
C VAL A 74 -14.07 3.38 -2.03
N LEU A 75 -13.93 3.79 -0.76
CA LEU A 75 -13.64 5.16 -0.35
C LEU A 75 -12.18 5.26 0.09
N CYS A 76 -11.41 6.11 -0.58
CA CYS A 76 -9.95 6.12 -0.49
C CYS A 76 -9.35 7.53 -0.63
N GLU A 77 -8.02 7.64 -0.73
CA GLU A 77 -7.31 8.90 -1.01
C GLU A 77 -6.87 8.96 -2.48
N SER A 78 -6.66 10.16 -3.00
CA SER A 78 -6.24 10.37 -4.39
C SER A 78 -4.93 9.66 -4.72
N ARG A 79 -4.04 9.57 -3.74
CA ARG A 79 -2.73 8.93 -3.85
C ARG A 79 -2.77 7.40 -4.00
N ASN A 80 -3.84 6.74 -3.57
CA ASN A 80 -3.96 5.27 -3.61
C ASN A 80 -5.13 4.78 -4.48
N ALA A 81 -6.03 5.69 -4.90
CA ALA A 81 -7.16 5.39 -5.78
C ALA A 81 -6.78 4.64 -7.07
N GLY A 82 -5.59 4.90 -7.63
CA GLY A 82 -5.12 4.19 -8.82
C GLY A 82 -4.97 2.68 -8.61
N ILE A 83 -4.57 2.22 -7.42
CA ILE A 83 -4.49 0.80 -7.10
C ILE A 83 -5.86 0.13 -7.15
N PHE A 84 -6.86 0.75 -6.53
CA PHE A 84 -8.23 0.23 -6.57
C PHE A 84 -8.82 0.26 -7.98
N ARG A 85 -8.51 1.27 -8.80
CA ARG A 85 -8.93 1.31 -10.21
C ARG A 85 -8.30 0.19 -11.04
N LEU A 86 -7.05 -0.17 -10.77
CA LEU A 86 -6.39 -1.33 -11.40
C LEU A 86 -7.06 -2.65 -11.01
N ALA A 87 -7.45 -2.79 -9.74
CA ALA A 87 -8.15 -3.96 -9.23
C ALA A 87 -9.59 -4.08 -9.72
N ARG A 88 -10.21 -2.98 -10.18
CA ARG A 88 -11.59 -2.91 -10.69
C ARG A 88 -12.60 -3.57 -9.74
N PRO A 89 -12.73 -3.12 -8.49
CA PRO A 89 -13.81 -3.60 -7.64
C PRO A 89 -15.14 -3.35 -8.36
N GLY A 90 -16.11 -4.26 -8.25
CA GLY A 90 -17.40 -4.22 -8.98
C GLY A 90 -18.30 -3.00 -8.70
N GLY A 91 -17.78 -1.94 -8.08
CA GLY A 91 -18.43 -0.66 -7.83
C GLY A 91 -17.51 0.53 -8.07
N ARG A 92 -17.77 1.62 -7.35
CA ARG A 92 -17.14 2.93 -7.54
C ARG A 92 -15.92 3.07 -6.65
N VAL A 93 -14.85 3.65 -7.19
CA VAL A 93 -13.68 4.10 -6.42
C VAL A 93 -13.74 5.62 -6.29
N VAL A 94 -13.96 6.13 -5.08
CA VAL A 94 -14.06 7.57 -4.79
C VAL A 94 -12.93 7.99 -3.86
N ALA A 95 -12.17 9.00 -4.30
CA ALA A 95 -11.14 9.64 -3.50
C ALA A 95 -11.76 10.83 -2.74
N TYR A 96 -11.86 10.77 -1.41
CA TYR A 96 -12.57 11.80 -0.64
C TYR A 96 -11.84 13.15 -0.60
N ASP A 97 -10.52 13.14 -0.75
CA ASP A 97 -9.65 14.32 -0.74
C ASP A 97 -9.66 15.09 -2.07
N ALA A 98 -9.98 14.43 -3.19
CA ALA A 98 -10.19 15.06 -4.50
C ALA A 98 -11.67 15.29 -4.85
N ALA A 99 -12.58 14.44 -4.35
CA ALA A 99 -14.00 14.49 -4.69
C ALA A 99 -14.89 14.47 -3.42
N PRO A 100 -14.78 15.47 -2.53
CA PRO A 100 -15.48 15.49 -1.24
C PRO A 100 -17.01 15.44 -1.37
N VAL A 101 -17.58 16.12 -2.36
CA VAL A 101 -19.04 16.09 -2.61
C VAL A 101 -19.50 14.69 -3.04
N ALA A 102 -18.74 14.03 -3.91
CA ALA A 102 -19.04 12.66 -4.32
C ALA A 102 -18.90 11.68 -3.15
N ALA A 103 -17.89 11.88 -2.30
CA ALA A 103 -17.71 11.12 -1.07
C ALA A 103 -18.88 11.30 -0.10
N LEU A 104 -19.31 12.53 0.18
CA LEU A 104 -20.48 12.78 1.04
C LEU A 104 -21.76 12.15 0.45
N ARG A 105 -21.99 12.31 -0.86
CA ARG A 105 -23.12 11.66 -1.54
C ARG A 105 -23.04 10.14 -1.43
N MET A 106 -21.85 9.57 -1.57
CA MET A 106 -21.62 8.14 -1.40
C MET A 106 -21.96 7.69 0.02
N LEU A 107 -21.52 8.42 1.05
CA LEU A 107 -21.79 8.09 2.45
C LEU A 107 -23.28 8.17 2.77
N PHE A 108 -23.97 9.26 2.42
CA PHE A 108 -25.37 9.47 2.80
C PHE A 108 -26.40 8.77 1.91
N ARG A 109 -26.06 8.50 0.63
CA ARG A 109 -27.01 7.97 -0.36
C ARG A 109 -26.54 6.66 -0.99
N GLY A 110 -25.48 6.05 -0.46
CA GLY A 110 -24.92 4.80 -0.98
C GLY A 110 -25.80 3.57 -0.74
N GLY A 111 -26.65 3.61 0.31
CA GLY A 111 -27.56 2.51 0.66
C GLY A 111 -26.82 1.24 1.10
N TYR A 112 -25.68 1.38 1.78
CA TYR A 112 -24.80 0.26 2.11
C TYR A 112 -25.40 -0.68 3.15
N GLY A 113 -25.36 -1.97 2.85
CA GLY A 113 -25.66 -3.03 3.81
C GLY A 113 -24.51 -3.26 4.78
N ALA A 114 -23.27 -3.10 4.30
CA ALA A 114 -22.07 -3.27 5.11
C ALA A 114 -21.00 -2.21 4.83
N VAL A 115 -20.22 -1.87 5.85
CA VAL A 115 -18.97 -1.09 5.76
C VAL A 115 -17.84 -1.85 6.41
N ILE A 116 -16.74 -2.02 5.69
CA ILE A 116 -15.47 -2.52 6.22
C ILE A 116 -14.50 -1.34 6.27
N ASP A 117 -14.26 -0.82 7.47
CA ASP A 117 -13.27 0.22 7.71
C ASP A 117 -11.91 -0.41 8.03
N THR A 118 -11.00 -0.28 7.08
CA THR A 118 -9.66 -0.91 7.12
C THR A 118 -8.60 -0.01 7.71
N GLU A 119 -8.92 1.27 7.96
CA GLU A 119 -8.04 2.15 8.72
C GLU A 119 -8.01 1.73 10.19
N GLN A 120 -6.88 1.90 10.85
CA GLN A 120 -6.66 1.43 12.21
C GLN A 120 -6.81 2.57 13.24
N PHE A 121 -6.39 3.79 12.87
CA PHE A 121 -6.17 4.88 13.83
C PHE A 121 -6.99 6.14 13.57
N HIS A 122 -7.18 6.58 12.32
CA HIS A 122 -7.81 7.88 12.09
C HIS A 122 -9.29 7.90 12.49
N ASN A 123 -9.72 8.91 13.25
CA ASN A 123 -11.11 9.02 13.72
C ASN A 123 -12.08 9.28 12.55
N ALA A 124 -11.63 10.05 11.55
CA ALA A 124 -12.39 10.41 10.37
C ALA A 124 -12.91 9.19 9.61
N SER A 125 -12.13 8.11 9.52
CA SER A 125 -12.54 6.85 8.88
C SER A 125 -13.77 6.24 9.56
N GLY A 126 -13.76 6.17 10.90
CA GLY A 126 -14.88 5.69 11.69
C GLY A 126 -16.10 6.61 11.59
N VAL A 127 -15.91 7.92 11.57
CA VAL A 127 -17.00 8.88 11.34
C VAL A 127 -17.63 8.65 9.96
N MET A 128 -16.81 8.51 8.91
CA MET A 128 -17.29 8.20 7.56
C MET A 128 -18.07 6.88 7.54
N ALA A 129 -17.58 5.83 8.22
CA ALA A 129 -18.32 4.58 8.36
C ALA A 129 -19.67 4.76 9.06
N ALA A 130 -19.74 5.55 10.14
CA ALA A 130 -20.97 5.82 10.87
C ALA A 130 -22.01 6.60 10.06
N LEU A 131 -21.57 7.56 9.23
CA LEU A 131 -22.45 8.37 8.37
C LEU A 131 -23.23 7.54 7.34
N THR A 132 -22.73 6.36 6.97
CA THR A 132 -23.46 5.44 6.08
C THR A 132 -24.73 4.87 6.69
N ARG A 133 -24.82 4.84 8.03
CA ARG A 133 -25.86 4.13 8.78
C ARG A 133 -26.02 2.65 8.39
N ALA A 134 -24.98 2.05 7.80
CA ALA A 134 -25.02 0.65 7.44
C ALA A 134 -25.26 -0.22 8.68
N PRO A 135 -26.14 -1.24 8.60
CA PRO A 135 -26.43 -2.09 9.74
C PRO A 135 -25.25 -2.96 10.16
N LEU A 136 -24.34 -3.26 9.23
CA LEU A 136 -23.09 -3.96 9.51
C LEU A 136 -21.91 -3.01 9.29
N ARG A 137 -21.17 -2.71 10.36
CA ARG A 137 -19.96 -1.88 10.33
C ARG A 137 -18.84 -2.58 11.09
N ILE A 138 -17.76 -2.89 10.39
CA ILE A 138 -16.60 -3.61 10.90
C ILE A 138 -15.41 -2.65 10.94
N GLY A 139 -14.66 -2.66 12.04
CA GLY A 139 -13.43 -1.88 12.15
C GLY A 139 -12.52 -2.41 13.27
N PHE A 140 -11.26 -1.96 13.26
CA PHE A 140 -10.32 -2.36 14.30
C PHE A 140 -10.59 -1.68 15.65
N LYS A 141 -10.42 -2.43 16.74
CA LYS A 141 -10.64 -2.00 18.13
C LYS A 141 -9.52 -1.12 18.71
N ILE A 142 -8.41 -0.95 18.00
CA ILE A 142 -7.18 -0.37 18.54
C ILE A 142 -7.33 1.10 18.96
N ASN A 143 -7.96 1.94 18.12
CA ASN A 143 -8.36 3.28 18.54
C ASN A 143 -9.67 3.23 19.36
N THR A 144 -9.58 3.63 20.63
CA THR A 144 -10.68 3.63 21.59
C THR A 144 -11.81 4.59 21.22
N ASN A 145 -11.50 5.74 20.61
CA ASN A 145 -12.47 6.79 20.32
C ASN A 145 -13.58 6.33 19.37
N ARG A 146 -13.23 5.48 18.41
CA ARG A 146 -14.13 5.03 17.33
C ARG A 146 -14.86 3.72 17.63
N ARG A 147 -14.61 3.05 18.76
CA ARG A 147 -15.19 1.73 19.07
C ARG A 147 -16.73 1.72 19.10
N GLY A 148 -17.35 2.84 19.45
CA GLY A 148 -18.81 2.97 19.47
C GLY A 148 -19.43 3.17 18.09
N LEU A 149 -18.62 3.38 17.04
CA LEU A 149 -19.08 3.59 15.67
C LEU A 149 -19.23 2.29 14.87
N TYR A 150 -18.65 1.20 15.38
CA TYR A 150 -18.69 -0.11 14.72
C TYR A 150 -19.63 -1.06 15.47
N THR A 151 -20.23 -1.96 14.70
CA THR A 151 -20.99 -3.10 15.22
C THR A 151 -20.10 -4.30 15.54
N HIS A 152 -18.98 -4.44 14.82
CA HIS A 152 -18.04 -5.53 14.96
C HIS A 152 -16.64 -4.95 15.13
N LEU A 153 -15.98 -5.33 16.23
CA LEU A 153 -14.66 -4.85 16.60
C LEU A 153 -13.63 -5.95 16.43
N VAL A 154 -12.60 -5.68 15.64
CA VAL A 154 -11.55 -6.66 15.33
C VAL A 154 -10.26 -6.30 16.05
N SER A 155 -9.61 -7.30 16.65
CA SER A 155 -8.29 -7.14 17.25
C SER A 155 -7.24 -6.91 16.18
N TYR A 156 -6.42 -5.87 16.36
CA TYR A 156 -5.29 -5.58 15.49
C TYR A 156 -3.99 -6.05 16.17
N ASP A 157 -3.17 -6.77 15.41
CA ASP A 157 -1.87 -7.29 15.82
C ASP A 157 -0.80 -6.40 15.18
N LEU A 158 0.06 -5.86 16.04
CA LEU A 158 1.04 -4.84 15.69
C LEU A 158 2.21 -5.42 14.89
N ASP A 159 2.53 -6.67 15.15
CA ASP A 159 3.72 -7.34 14.66
C ASP A 159 3.37 -8.25 13.46
N GLY A 160 2.09 -8.62 13.33
CA GLY A 160 1.56 -9.39 12.21
C GLY A 160 1.59 -8.65 10.85
N PRO A 161 1.69 -9.40 9.73
CA PRO A 161 1.58 -8.86 8.37
C PRO A 161 0.27 -8.11 8.13
N GLU A 162 0.32 -6.98 7.43
CA GLU A 162 -0.85 -6.10 7.26
C GLU A 162 -1.99 -6.75 6.47
N ASP A 163 -1.66 -7.58 5.47
CA ASP A 163 -2.65 -8.32 4.66
C ASP A 163 -3.45 -9.32 5.50
N VAL A 164 -2.79 -9.99 6.46
CA VAL A 164 -3.46 -10.85 7.46
C VAL A 164 -4.44 -10.03 8.31
N GLN A 165 -4.09 -8.79 8.68
CA GLN A 165 -4.95 -7.91 9.46
C GLN A 165 -6.23 -7.54 8.70
N PHE A 166 -6.14 -7.29 7.40
CA PHE A 166 -7.31 -7.08 6.55
C PHE A 166 -8.17 -8.36 6.43
N GLY A 167 -7.54 -9.53 6.35
CA GLY A 167 -8.25 -10.82 6.39
C GLY A 167 -9.07 -11.03 7.67
N ARG A 168 -8.59 -10.54 8.82
CA ARG A 168 -9.36 -10.59 10.08
C ARG A 168 -10.63 -9.75 10.03
N LEU A 169 -10.62 -8.61 9.33
CA LEU A 169 -11.83 -7.79 9.13
C LEU A 169 -12.87 -8.53 8.28
N LEU A 170 -12.44 -9.13 7.16
CA LEU A 170 -13.33 -9.92 6.32
C LEU A 170 -13.87 -11.15 7.07
N SER A 171 -13.02 -11.80 7.87
CA SER A 171 -13.42 -12.94 8.68
C SER A 171 -14.51 -12.57 9.68
N ALA A 172 -14.36 -11.43 10.35
CA ALA A 172 -15.38 -10.90 11.26
C ALA A 172 -16.68 -10.53 10.53
N ALA A 173 -16.59 -9.97 9.31
CA ALA A 173 -17.75 -9.65 8.50
C ALA A 173 -18.53 -10.92 8.08
N CYS A 174 -17.82 -11.99 7.72
CA CYS A 174 -18.44 -13.24 7.27
C CYS A 174 -18.83 -14.19 8.41
N GLY A 175 -18.27 -14.02 9.61
CA GLY A 175 -18.45 -14.94 10.74
C GLY A 175 -17.69 -16.26 10.60
N ILE A 176 -16.73 -16.34 9.67
CA ILE A 176 -15.88 -17.50 9.40
C ILE A 176 -14.46 -17.01 9.08
N VAL A 177 -13.44 -17.86 9.25
CA VAL A 177 -12.07 -17.52 8.85
C VAL A 177 -12.01 -17.40 7.34
N ALA A 178 -11.72 -16.20 6.83
CA ALA A 178 -11.62 -15.94 5.41
C ALA A 178 -10.25 -16.39 4.89
N THR A 179 -10.25 -17.17 3.80
CA THR A 179 -9.05 -17.47 3.04
C THR A 179 -8.80 -16.36 2.03
N LEU A 180 -7.61 -15.75 2.08
CA LEU A 180 -7.21 -14.72 1.14
C LEU A 180 -6.39 -15.33 -0.01
N PRO A 181 -6.59 -14.89 -1.26
CA PRO A 181 -5.66 -15.23 -2.33
C PRO A 181 -4.27 -14.61 -2.07
N PRO A 182 -3.21 -15.13 -2.68
CA PRO A 182 -1.89 -14.52 -2.59
C PRO A 182 -1.90 -13.07 -3.09
N ARG A 183 -1.19 -12.16 -2.40
CA ARG A 183 -0.99 -10.79 -2.91
C ARG A 183 -0.06 -10.74 -4.12
N ALA A 184 0.82 -11.71 -4.28
CA ALA A 184 1.72 -11.77 -5.41
C ALA A 184 0.96 -12.13 -6.69
N GLY A 185 1.10 -11.31 -7.74
CA GLY A 185 0.43 -11.52 -9.01
C GLY A 185 -1.09 -11.28 -8.99
N ILE A 186 -1.66 -10.73 -7.91
CA ILE A 186 -3.10 -10.45 -7.83
C ILE A 186 -3.61 -9.48 -8.91
N LEU A 187 -2.71 -8.65 -9.46
CA LEU A 187 -2.93 -7.76 -10.60
C LEU A 187 -2.23 -8.25 -11.89
N ALA A 188 -1.78 -9.50 -11.97
CA ALA A 188 -1.09 -10.01 -13.16
C ALA A 188 -1.98 -9.91 -14.42
N ALA A 189 -3.27 -10.24 -14.27
CA ALA A 189 -4.28 -10.14 -15.33
C ALA A 189 -4.90 -8.74 -15.48
N ALA A 190 -4.46 -7.75 -14.69
CA ALA A 190 -5.01 -6.40 -14.81
C ALA A 190 -4.66 -5.78 -16.17
N ALA A 191 -5.63 -5.14 -16.81
CA ALA A 191 -5.38 -4.33 -17.99
C ALA A 191 -4.58 -3.08 -17.58
N LEU A 192 -3.30 -3.05 -17.94
CA LEU A 192 -2.41 -1.91 -17.70
C LEU A 192 -2.22 -1.14 -19.01
N PRO A 193 -2.02 0.19 -18.94
CA PRO A 193 -1.72 0.97 -20.14
C PRO A 193 -0.40 0.50 -20.77
N THR A 194 -0.30 0.64 -22.09
CA THR A 194 0.96 0.49 -22.80
C THR A 194 1.87 1.64 -22.40
N VAL A 195 3.05 1.33 -21.86
CA VAL A 195 4.08 2.37 -21.64
C VAL A 195 4.52 2.87 -23.01
N PRO A 196 4.61 4.20 -23.24
CA PRO A 196 4.97 4.74 -24.56
C PRO A 196 6.20 4.07 -25.17
N ALA A 197 6.12 3.78 -26.47
CA ALA A 197 7.17 3.06 -27.20
C ALA A 197 8.53 3.78 -27.06
N GLY A 198 9.59 2.99 -26.84
CA GLY A 198 10.95 3.51 -26.67
C GLY A 198 11.30 4.03 -25.27
N LEU A 199 10.34 4.08 -24.32
CA LEU A 199 10.65 4.44 -22.93
C LEU A 199 11.26 3.29 -22.13
N LEU A 200 10.85 2.06 -22.40
CA LEU A 200 11.41 0.88 -21.74
C LEU A 200 12.40 0.18 -22.69
N PRO A 201 13.50 -0.41 -22.16
CA PRO A 201 14.40 -1.22 -22.93
C PRO A 201 13.68 -2.44 -23.56
N ALA A 202 14.07 -2.81 -24.77
CA ALA A 202 13.56 -4.02 -25.44
C ALA A 202 14.16 -5.32 -24.86
N ARG A 203 15.28 -5.21 -24.12
CA ARG A 203 15.92 -6.31 -23.40
C ARG A 203 15.51 -6.32 -21.92
N PRO A 204 15.63 -7.46 -21.21
CA PRO A 204 15.32 -7.56 -19.79
C PRO A 204 16.04 -6.49 -18.95
N PHE A 205 15.37 -5.95 -17.93
CA PHE A 205 15.88 -4.82 -17.15
C PHE A 205 15.52 -4.88 -15.66
N LEU A 206 16.38 -4.29 -14.83
CA LEU A 206 16.05 -3.98 -13.44
C LEU A 206 15.36 -2.62 -13.37
N LEU A 207 14.26 -2.57 -12.63
CA LEU A 207 13.55 -1.33 -12.34
C LEU A 207 13.99 -0.82 -10.97
N VAL A 208 14.75 0.27 -10.96
CA VAL A 208 15.37 0.84 -9.76
C VAL A 208 14.55 2.02 -9.25
N HIS A 209 13.99 1.91 -8.06
CA HIS A 209 13.17 2.97 -7.47
C HIS A 209 14.02 3.92 -6.63
N ALA A 210 14.14 5.17 -7.08
CA ALA A 210 14.91 6.23 -6.41
C ALA A 210 14.15 6.96 -5.29
N GLY A 211 12.85 6.69 -5.16
CA GLY A 211 11.97 7.49 -4.31
C GLY A 211 12.11 7.21 -2.82
N GLY A 212 11.27 7.85 -2.03
CA GLY A 212 11.21 7.65 -0.58
C GLY A 212 10.82 8.92 0.14
N SER A 213 9.54 9.03 0.52
CA SER A 213 9.01 10.25 1.15
C SER A 213 9.52 10.47 2.58
N ILE A 214 10.15 9.46 3.18
CA ILE A 214 10.71 9.48 4.53
C ILE A 214 12.24 9.36 4.37
N PRO A 215 13.04 10.34 4.82
CA PRO A 215 14.49 10.34 4.61
C PRO A 215 15.19 9.05 5.05
N CYS A 216 14.86 8.53 6.24
CA CYS A 216 15.43 7.29 6.77
C CYS A 216 14.97 6.01 6.06
N LYS A 217 14.11 6.10 5.05
CA LYS A 217 13.73 4.97 4.18
C LYS A 217 14.37 5.05 2.80
N ARG A 218 15.07 6.13 2.45
CA ARG A 218 15.72 6.26 1.14
C ARG A 218 16.96 5.36 1.11
N CYS A 219 17.08 4.53 0.09
CA CYS A 219 18.26 3.70 -0.10
C CYS A 219 19.53 4.57 -0.19
N PRO A 220 20.70 4.08 0.25
CA PRO A 220 21.96 4.77 0.01
C PRO A 220 22.27 4.70 -1.48
N ALA A 221 22.20 5.83 -2.19
CA ALA A 221 22.34 5.86 -3.64
C ALA A 221 23.66 5.21 -4.12
N PRO A 222 24.84 5.45 -3.49
CA PRO A 222 26.08 4.77 -3.89
C PRO A 222 26.00 3.24 -3.80
N ALA A 223 25.47 2.71 -2.70
CA ALA A 223 25.34 1.26 -2.50
C ALA A 223 24.32 0.65 -3.47
N LEU A 224 23.17 1.30 -3.65
CA LEU A 224 22.12 0.85 -4.56
C LEU A 224 22.59 0.84 -6.02
N GLY A 225 23.25 1.93 -6.44
CA GLY A 225 23.78 2.08 -7.80
C GLY A 225 24.86 1.04 -8.12
N ALA A 226 25.84 0.87 -7.21
CA ALA A 226 26.90 -0.12 -7.38
C ALA A 226 26.36 -1.57 -7.44
N ALA A 227 25.41 -1.92 -6.57
CA ALA A 227 24.79 -3.24 -6.57
C ALA A 227 24.00 -3.54 -7.85
N CYS A 228 23.16 -2.60 -8.29
CA CYS A 228 22.35 -2.78 -9.50
C CYS A 228 23.23 -2.85 -10.75
N ARG A 229 24.28 -2.02 -10.83
CA ARG A 229 25.23 -2.03 -11.95
C ARG A 229 25.97 -3.36 -12.05
N ALA A 230 26.55 -3.84 -10.95
CA ALA A 230 27.27 -5.11 -10.93
C ALA A 230 26.40 -6.28 -11.41
N VAL A 231 25.18 -6.39 -10.89
CA VAL A 231 24.28 -7.49 -11.27
C VAL A 231 23.75 -7.32 -12.70
N ALA A 232 23.53 -6.08 -13.16
CA ALA A 232 23.12 -5.82 -14.53
C ALA A 232 24.20 -6.18 -15.55
N GLU A 233 25.47 -5.88 -15.26
CA GLU A 233 26.62 -6.28 -16.08
C GLU A 233 26.76 -7.82 -16.13
N GLU A 234 26.66 -8.49 -14.97
CA GLU A 234 26.73 -9.95 -14.87
C GLU A 234 25.64 -10.68 -15.66
N ARG A 235 24.42 -10.11 -15.69
CA ARG A 235 23.22 -10.75 -16.26
C ARG A 235 22.78 -10.15 -17.60
N GLY A 236 23.51 -9.18 -18.15
CA GLY A 236 23.15 -8.51 -19.40
C GLY A 236 21.85 -7.68 -19.33
N LEU A 237 21.50 -7.16 -18.15
CA LEU A 237 20.24 -6.42 -17.92
C LEU A 237 20.39 -4.93 -18.23
N ALA A 238 19.32 -4.29 -18.68
CA ALA A 238 19.23 -2.84 -18.70
C ALA A 238 18.84 -2.31 -17.31
N LEU A 239 19.03 -1.01 -17.11
CA LEU A 239 18.73 -0.33 -15.85
C LEU A 239 17.75 0.81 -16.13
N VAL A 240 16.62 0.81 -15.42
CA VAL A 240 15.58 1.84 -15.55
C VAL A 240 15.31 2.45 -14.19
N VAL A 241 15.46 3.77 -14.05
CA VAL A 241 15.19 4.50 -12.82
C VAL A 241 13.77 5.05 -12.84
N ILE A 242 13.03 4.85 -11.75
CA ILE A 242 11.70 5.44 -11.53
C ILE A 242 11.62 6.18 -10.19
N GLY A 243 10.63 7.05 -10.10
CA GLY A 243 10.32 7.86 -8.92
C GLY A 243 9.21 8.85 -9.23
N ALA A 244 8.67 9.52 -8.21
CA ALA A 244 7.74 10.62 -8.40
C ALA A 244 8.49 11.89 -8.83
N ALA A 245 7.78 12.92 -9.30
CA ALA A 245 8.40 14.20 -9.66
C ALA A 245 9.21 14.84 -8.51
N ALA A 246 8.84 14.56 -7.25
CA ALA A 246 9.58 15.03 -6.07
C ALA A 246 10.93 14.29 -5.86
N ASP A 247 11.16 13.18 -6.56
CA ASP A 247 12.35 12.34 -6.43
C ASP A 247 13.36 12.60 -7.57
N CYS A 248 13.11 13.57 -8.49
CA CYS A 248 13.94 13.79 -9.67
C CYS A 248 15.42 14.06 -9.35
N ALA A 249 15.73 14.78 -8.27
CA ALA A 249 17.11 15.03 -7.85
C ALA A 249 17.82 13.72 -7.45
N ALA A 250 17.19 12.90 -6.62
CA ALA A 250 17.71 11.60 -6.21
C ALA A 250 17.81 10.61 -7.38
N ALA A 251 16.85 10.64 -8.29
CA ALA A 251 16.86 9.81 -9.49
C ALA A 251 17.97 10.21 -10.47
N ALA A 252 18.28 11.50 -10.60
CA ALA A 252 19.39 11.98 -11.41
C ALA A 252 20.75 11.52 -10.84
N GLU A 253 20.95 11.66 -9.53
CA GLU A 253 22.14 11.14 -8.83
C GLU A 253 22.27 9.63 -9.05
N LEU A 254 21.18 8.87 -8.83
CA LEU A 254 21.19 7.42 -9.01
C LEU A 254 21.44 7.02 -10.46
N ALA A 255 20.91 7.74 -11.45
CA ALA A 255 21.14 7.47 -12.86
C ALA A 255 22.63 7.60 -13.23
N VAL A 256 23.34 8.60 -12.68
CA VAL A 256 24.80 8.74 -12.84
C VAL A 256 25.52 7.53 -12.26
N LEU A 257 25.12 7.08 -11.07
CA LEU A 257 25.72 5.93 -10.40
C LEU A 257 25.44 4.60 -11.10
N LEU A 258 24.29 4.46 -11.77
CA LEU A 258 23.96 3.26 -12.55
C LEU A 258 24.78 3.16 -13.85
N GLY A 259 25.32 4.27 -14.33
CA GLY A 259 26.23 4.33 -15.46
C GLY A 259 25.57 4.68 -16.80
N PRO A 260 26.37 4.79 -17.87
CA PRO A 260 25.89 5.18 -19.18
C PRO A 260 24.86 4.16 -19.72
N GLY A 261 23.74 4.66 -20.23
CA GLY A 261 22.65 3.83 -20.77
C GLY A 261 21.54 3.51 -19.77
N ALA A 262 21.65 3.92 -18.50
CA ALA A 262 20.51 3.88 -17.57
C ALA A 262 19.40 4.82 -18.05
N VAL A 263 18.16 4.31 -18.13
CA VAL A 263 17.00 5.09 -18.58
C VAL A 263 16.33 5.74 -17.37
N ASN A 264 16.27 7.08 -17.32
CA ASN A 264 15.58 7.79 -16.25
C ASN A 264 14.13 8.15 -16.64
N LEU A 265 13.17 7.49 -15.97
CA LEU A 265 11.73 7.71 -16.10
C LEU A 265 11.12 8.40 -14.88
N CYS A 266 11.93 8.92 -13.97
CA CYS A 266 11.45 9.63 -12.78
C CYS A 266 10.56 10.82 -13.14
N GLY A 267 9.39 10.92 -12.52
CA GLY A 267 8.39 11.95 -12.80
C GLY A 267 7.70 11.84 -14.16
N ARG A 268 8.00 10.80 -14.96
CA ARG A 268 7.46 10.62 -16.33
C ARG A 268 6.36 9.57 -16.42
N LEU A 269 6.10 8.83 -15.34
CA LEU A 269 5.09 7.78 -15.28
C LEU A 269 4.02 8.13 -14.23
N ASN A 270 2.76 7.93 -14.59
CA ASN A 270 1.68 7.87 -13.61
C ASN A 270 1.67 6.50 -12.90
N LEU A 271 0.75 6.29 -11.95
CA LEU A 271 0.73 5.06 -11.15
C LEU A 271 0.41 3.81 -11.98
N SER A 272 -0.47 3.89 -12.97
CA SER A 272 -0.83 2.78 -13.84
C SER A 272 0.28 2.45 -14.84
N GLU A 273 1.00 3.46 -15.33
CA GLU A 273 2.20 3.27 -16.15
C GLU A 273 3.37 2.71 -15.34
N THR A 274 3.52 3.13 -14.09
CA THR A 274 4.48 2.52 -13.15
C THR A 274 4.16 1.04 -12.93
N ALA A 275 2.88 0.67 -12.81
CA ALA A 275 2.48 -0.73 -12.72
C ALA A 275 2.87 -1.53 -13.98
N ALA A 276 2.69 -0.94 -15.17
CA ALA A 276 3.08 -1.55 -16.43
C ALA A 276 4.61 -1.72 -16.55
N ALA A 277 5.38 -0.71 -16.12
CA ALA A 277 6.83 -0.78 -16.05
C ALA A 277 7.30 -1.86 -15.05
N CYS A 278 6.67 -1.97 -13.88
CA CYS A 278 6.93 -3.06 -12.95
C CYS A 278 6.71 -4.41 -13.63
N ARG A 279 5.55 -4.64 -14.25
CA ARG A 279 5.20 -5.91 -14.88
C ARG A 279 6.17 -6.33 -16.00
N ALA A 280 6.76 -5.36 -16.71
CA ALA A 280 7.75 -5.61 -17.75
C ALA A 280 9.18 -5.81 -17.22
N ALA A 281 9.44 -5.47 -15.95
CA ALA A 281 10.77 -5.57 -15.36
C ALA A 281 11.08 -7.00 -14.90
N ALA A 282 12.36 -7.36 -14.95
CA ALA A 282 12.85 -8.62 -14.38
C ALA A 282 12.71 -8.63 -12.85
N ALA A 283 13.06 -7.51 -12.21
CA ALA A 283 12.84 -7.28 -10.79
C ALA A 283 12.77 -5.78 -10.50
N LEU A 284 12.06 -5.43 -9.42
CA LEU A 284 12.15 -4.11 -8.81
C LEU A 284 13.23 -4.13 -7.72
N VAL A 285 14.10 -3.11 -7.68
CA VAL A 285 15.05 -2.89 -6.58
C VAL A 285 14.84 -1.49 -6.01
N GLY A 286 14.69 -1.37 -4.70
CA GLY A 286 14.53 -0.05 -4.09
C GLY A 286 14.05 -0.09 -2.65
N PRO A 287 13.57 1.03 -2.11
CA PRO A 287 13.22 1.14 -0.70
C PRO A 287 11.85 0.54 -0.38
N ASP A 288 11.64 0.30 0.92
CA ASP A 288 10.32 0.09 1.53
C ASP A 288 9.34 1.21 1.12
N SER A 289 8.51 0.90 0.12
CA SER A 289 7.63 1.86 -0.54
C SER A 289 6.41 1.19 -1.15
N GLY A 290 5.38 1.98 -1.44
CA GLY A 290 4.19 1.50 -2.12
C GLY A 290 4.46 0.89 -3.49
N ILE A 291 5.54 1.31 -4.17
CA ILE A 291 5.93 0.77 -5.47
C ILE A 291 6.48 -0.66 -5.33
N ALA A 292 7.14 -1.00 -4.23
CA ALA A 292 7.55 -2.38 -3.93
C ALA A 292 6.35 -3.32 -3.82
N HIS A 293 5.30 -2.90 -3.12
CA HIS A 293 4.06 -3.66 -3.04
C HIS A 293 3.33 -3.75 -4.38
N LEU A 294 3.36 -2.69 -5.19
CA LEU A 294 2.80 -2.70 -6.54
C LEU A 294 3.53 -3.69 -7.46
N ALA A 295 4.86 -3.76 -7.40
CA ALA A 295 5.65 -4.73 -8.15
C ALA A 295 5.21 -6.17 -7.81
N VAL A 296 5.16 -6.50 -6.52
CA VAL A 296 4.66 -7.80 -6.05
C VAL A 296 3.23 -8.06 -6.55
N ALA A 297 2.34 -7.06 -6.47
CA ALA A 297 0.96 -7.19 -6.90
C ALA A 297 0.82 -7.51 -8.39
N VAL A 298 1.67 -6.95 -9.27
CA VAL A 298 1.65 -7.26 -10.71
C VAL A 298 2.43 -8.53 -11.08
N GLY A 299 3.03 -9.21 -10.10
CA GLY A 299 3.78 -10.46 -10.29
C GLY A 299 5.29 -10.28 -10.43
N THR A 300 5.81 -9.06 -10.29
CA THR A 300 7.23 -8.77 -10.41
C THR A 300 7.93 -8.96 -9.06
N PRO A 301 9.00 -9.75 -8.99
CA PRO A 301 9.78 -9.87 -7.77
C PRO A 301 10.36 -8.53 -7.29
N ALA A 302 10.36 -8.30 -5.98
CA ALA A 302 10.87 -7.06 -5.39
C ALA A 302 12.02 -7.31 -4.40
N VAL A 303 13.15 -6.64 -4.62
CA VAL A 303 14.26 -6.53 -3.67
C VAL A 303 14.10 -5.22 -2.92
N VAL A 304 13.75 -5.31 -1.65
CA VAL A 304 13.30 -4.16 -0.86
C VAL A 304 14.30 -3.86 0.24
N VAL A 305 14.88 -2.67 0.22
CA VAL A 305 15.82 -2.20 1.23
C VAL A 305 15.05 -1.52 2.37
N PHE A 306 15.19 -2.05 3.57
CA PHE A 306 14.50 -1.63 4.77
C PHE A 306 15.46 -0.91 5.72
N GLY A 307 15.03 0.26 6.18
CA GLY A 307 15.66 0.97 7.28
C GLY A 307 14.87 0.79 8.58
N PRO A 308 13.93 1.69 8.90
CA PRO A 308 13.24 1.72 10.20
C PRO A 308 12.00 0.83 10.30
N SER A 309 11.46 0.34 9.18
CA SER A 309 10.27 -0.52 9.18
C SER A 309 10.66 -1.98 9.34
N ASP A 310 9.73 -2.77 9.88
CA ASP A 310 9.90 -4.21 10.02
C ASP A 310 9.66 -4.95 8.68
N PRO A 311 10.67 -5.66 8.13
CA PRO A 311 10.50 -6.49 6.96
C PRO A 311 9.55 -7.68 7.16
N ALA A 312 9.36 -8.19 8.39
CA ALA A 312 8.42 -9.28 8.65
C ALA A 312 6.97 -8.85 8.39
N LYS A 313 6.67 -7.57 8.64
CA LYS A 313 5.34 -6.98 8.43
C LYS A 313 5.11 -6.47 7.01
N TRP A 314 6.11 -5.82 6.42
CA TRP A 314 5.98 -5.07 5.15
C TRP A 314 6.75 -5.69 3.98
N GLY A 315 7.63 -6.64 4.24
CA GLY A 315 8.46 -7.29 3.23
C GLY A 315 7.64 -8.05 2.18
N PRO A 316 8.24 -8.38 1.03
CA PRO A 316 7.63 -9.26 0.04
C PRO A 316 7.38 -10.65 0.65
N PRO A 317 6.31 -11.36 0.23
CA PRO A 317 6.12 -12.77 0.60
C PRO A 317 7.30 -13.64 0.16
N ALA A 318 7.48 -14.78 0.82
CA ALA A 318 8.47 -15.78 0.40
C ALA A 318 8.27 -16.17 -1.07
N GLY A 319 9.38 -16.27 -1.82
CA GLY A 319 9.36 -16.57 -3.26
C GLY A 319 8.98 -15.40 -4.18
N CYS A 320 8.52 -14.27 -3.64
CA CYS A 320 8.04 -13.12 -4.42
C CYS A 320 9.02 -11.92 -4.37
N GLY A 321 10.20 -12.12 -3.79
CA GLY A 321 11.17 -11.06 -3.55
C GLY A 321 12.06 -11.35 -2.35
N THR A 322 12.81 -10.36 -1.90
CA THR A 322 13.68 -10.45 -0.73
C THR A 322 13.81 -9.09 -0.05
N ALA A 323 13.80 -9.10 1.28
CA ALA A 323 14.12 -7.92 2.08
C ALA A 323 15.63 -7.85 2.36
N VAL A 324 16.19 -6.64 2.27
CA VAL A 324 17.55 -6.32 2.70
C VAL A 324 17.43 -5.37 3.87
N ALA A 325 17.94 -5.76 5.04
CA ALA A 325 17.89 -4.95 6.24
C ALA A 325 19.18 -5.11 7.04
N GLN A 326 19.59 -4.03 7.71
CA GLN A 326 20.65 -4.08 8.71
C GLN A 326 20.02 -4.20 10.11
N PRO A 327 20.17 -5.33 10.81
CA PRO A 327 19.62 -5.48 12.15
C PRO A 327 20.39 -4.57 13.12
N LEU A 328 19.66 -3.71 13.82
CA LEU A 328 20.19 -2.82 14.85
C LEU A 328 19.29 -2.88 16.09
N PRO A 329 19.82 -2.70 17.32
CA PRO A 329 19.00 -2.69 18.53
C PRO A 329 17.88 -1.66 18.54
N CYS A 330 18.01 -0.58 17.76
CA CYS A 330 17.02 0.48 17.64
C CYS A 330 16.03 0.29 16.48
N SER A 331 16.15 -0.78 15.67
CA SER A 331 15.29 -1.03 14.51
C SER A 331 14.60 -2.40 14.64
N PRO A 332 13.29 -2.52 14.33
CA PRO A 332 12.41 -1.52 13.74
C PRO A 332 11.98 -0.41 14.72
N CYS A 333 11.97 0.85 14.26
CA CYS A 333 11.49 2.02 15.03
C CYS A 333 10.37 2.81 14.33
N SER A 334 9.92 2.35 13.16
CA SER A 334 8.74 2.87 12.48
C SER A 334 7.52 2.09 12.92
N ILE A 335 6.65 2.72 13.70
CA ILE A 335 5.40 2.13 14.20
C ILE A 335 4.24 2.96 13.62
N PHE A 336 3.23 2.31 13.03
CA PHE A 336 2.05 2.98 12.45
C PHE A 336 2.34 3.94 11.30
N GLY A 337 3.40 3.68 10.52
CA GLY A 337 3.86 4.61 9.50
C GLY A 337 4.43 5.92 10.08
N TYR A 338 4.54 6.03 11.40
CA TYR A 338 5.26 7.08 12.09
C TYR A 338 6.67 6.59 12.43
N THR A 339 7.66 7.27 11.86
CA THR A 339 9.06 7.03 12.19
C THR A 339 9.53 8.15 13.10
N LYS A 340 10.04 7.79 14.28
CA LYS A 340 10.64 8.76 15.21
C LYS A 340 11.79 9.51 14.51
N PRO A 341 12.01 10.81 14.80
CA PRO A 341 13.18 11.52 14.30
C PRO A 341 14.46 10.76 14.65
N CYS A 342 15.27 10.48 13.64
CA CYS A 342 16.53 9.75 13.76
C CYS A 342 17.64 10.62 13.18
N ARG A 343 18.84 10.57 13.79
CA ARG A 343 19.98 11.38 13.35
C ARG A 343 21.03 10.59 12.57
N SER A 344 21.19 9.29 12.81
CA SER A 344 22.23 8.51 12.13
C SER A 344 21.77 7.85 10.84
N PHE A 345 20.51 7.42 10.78
CA PHE A 345 20.00 6.55 9.71
C PHE A 345 20.89 5.31 9.47
N ALA A 346 21.59 4.84 10.51
CA ALA A 346 22.51 3.71 10.44
C ALA A 346 21.86 2.46 9.83
N CYS A 347 20.59 2.18 10.17
CA CYS A 347 19.86 1.01 9.67
C CYS A 347 19.73 0.95 8.14
N ILE A 348 19.76 2.10 7.45
CA ILE A 348 19.70 2.15 5.99
C ILE A 348 21.09 2.44 5.39
N ASN A 349 21.88 3.30 6.03
CA ASN A 349 23.19 3.75 5.53
C ASN A 349 24.31 2.71 5.66
N GLU A 350 24.21 1.78 6.61
CA GLU A 350 25.18 0.69 6.78
C GLU A 350 24.94 -0.50 5.84
N ILE A 351 23.86 -0.46 5.05
CA ILE A 351 23.60 -1.49 4.05
C ILE A 351 24.54 -1.29 2.86
N GLY A 352 25.48 -2.23 2.71
CA GLY A 352 26.48 -2.22 1.65
C GLY A 352 25.97 -2.73 0.30
N PRO A 353 26.70 -2.43 -0.79
CA PRO A 353 26.35 -2.89 -2.14
C PRO A 353 26.30 -4.42 -2.25
N ASP A 354 27.19 -5.15 -1.58
CA ASP A 354 27.24 -6.62 -1.64
C ASP A 354 25.99 -7.27 -1.04
N GLN A 355 25.44 -6.71 0.03
CA GLN A 355 24.19 -7.19 0.63
C GLN A 355 23.02 -7.03 -0.35
N ILE A 356 22.94 -5.88 -1.02
CA ILE A 356 21.91 -5.60 -2.03
C ILE A 356 22.10 -6.52 -3.25
N ALA A 357 23.32 -6.61 -3.79
CA ALA A 357 23.63 -7.43 -4.95
C ALA A 357 23.34 -8.91 -4.70
N LYS A 358 23.70 -9.43 -3.52
CA LYS A 358 23.35 -10.80 -3.11
C LYS A 358 21.83 -11.03 -3.14
N ALA A 359 21.04 -10.08 -2.65
CA ALA A 359 19.59 -10.18 -2.67
C ALA A 359 19.00 -10.09 -4.08
N ILE A 360 19.56 -9.25 -4.97
CA ILE A 360 19.16 -9.24 -6.39
C ILE A 360 19.46 -10.60 -7.03
N ARG A 361 20.63 -11.19 -6.73
CA ARG A 361 21.03 -12.48 -7.30
C ARG A 361 20.15 -13.64 -6.82
N SER A 362 19.64 -13.60 -5.58
CA SER A 362 18.79 -14.67 -5.02
C SER A 362 17.39 -14.71 -5.59
N VAL A 363 16.92 -13.60 -6.18
CA VAL A 363 15.61 -13.54 -6.81
C VAL A 363 15.67 -14.21 -8.18
N LYS A 364 14.73 -15.12 -8.42
CA LYS A 364 14.53 -15.78 -9.71
C LYS A 364 13.57 -14.93 -10.55
N PHE A 365 13.94 -14.68 -11.78
CA PHE A 365 13.10 -14.08 -12.80
C PHE A 365 13.42 -14.72 -14.14
N GLU A 366 12.43 -14.81 -15.01
CA GLU A 366 12.61 -15.26 -16.39
C GLU A 366 13.29 -14.13 -17.17
N ILE A 367 14.33 -14.46 -17.92
CA ILE A 367 15.07 -13.55 -18.81
C ILE A 367 14.50 -13.72 -20.22
#